data_AF-A0A0A0DQD3-F1
#
_entry.id   AF-A0A0A0DQD3-F1
#
_cell.length_a   1.000
_cell.length_b   1.000
_cell.length_c   1.000
_cell.angle_alpha   90.00
_cell.angle_beta   90.00
_cell.angle_gamma   90.00
#
_symmetry.space_group_name_H-M   'P 1'
#
loop_
_entity.id
_entity.type
_entity.pdbx_description
1 polymer ?
#
loop_
_entity_poly.entity_id
_entity_poly.type
_entity_poly.pdbx_seq_one_letter_code
_entity_poly.pdbx_strand_id
1 'polypeptide(L)'
;MSWKTTLAAAAVLCMAQAQAATLELVADVAANVYQAGRVEQGAVIYDSVAGFVPQHFEFTVRIDLDHPFTEEGALTVNPLLRNATSTFIDSPANWVSQSPFSAAMMALLPDPAGAVTPARAFAYIEQSTPVVDVPTEPVHILGSVGTGQVWLSSGAPGTASVAYRRGFDFSALGEIMPSDALHAMTGGQFASFLQSKVGQAGFGRYEESVGLLYAGGEPVISMDALRVLGDVTIRSVAVVPEPSTYLLMGLGLSLVAVVRRRKQTA
;
A
#
# COMPACT_ATOMS: atom_id res chain seq x y z
N MET A 1 -49.35 -8.18 6.98
CA MET A 1 -47.90 -8.45 6.89
C MET A 1 -47.45 -9.09 8.19
N SER A 2 -46.92 -10.31 8.12
CA SER A 2 -46.49 -11.09 9.28
C SER A 2 -45.21 -10.49 9.88
N TRP A 3 -45.10 -10.37 11.20
CA TRP A 3 -43.89 -9.85 11.87
C TRP A 3 -42.62 -10.66 11.57
N LYS A 4 -42.78 -11.89 11.05
CA LYS A 4 -41.67 -12.77 10.64
C LYS A 4 -40.88 -12.20 9.45
N THR A 5 -41.51 -11.41 8.58
CA THR A 5 -40.83 -10.77 7.43
C THR A 5 -40.01 -9.54 7.83
N THR A 6 -40.36 -8.85 8.92
CA THR A 6 -39.67 -7.61 9.34
C THR A 6 -38.35 -7.88 10.08
N LEU A 7 -38.27 -8.99 10.84
CA LEU A 7 -37.04 -9.38 11.56
C LEU A 7 -35.96 -9.98 10.64
N ALA A 8 -36.36 -10.69 9.58
CA ALA A 8 -35.41 -11.18 8.56
C ALA A 8 -34.80 -10.01 7.77
N ALA A 9 -35.59 -8.97 7.47
CA ALA A 9 -35.09 -7.76 6.82
C ALA A 9 -34.09 -7.00 7.71
N ALA A 10 -34.33 -6.85 9.01
CA ALA A 10 -33.42 -6.14 9.92
C ALA A 10 -32.07 -6.86 10.11
N ALA A 11 -32.05 -8.20 10.15
CA ALA A 11 -30.81 -8.97 10.26
C ALA A 11 -29.99 -8.97 8.96
N VAL A 12 -30.64 -8.87 7.80
CA VAL A 12 -29.96 -8.73 6.50
C VAL A 12 -29.48 -7.29 6.28
N LEU A 13 -30.24 -6.28 6.74
CA LEU A 13 -29.84 -4.86 6.67
C LEU A 13 -28.67 -4.50 7.60
N CYS A 14 -28.49 -5.19 8.73
CA CYS A 14 -27.32 -5.00 9.60
C CYS A 14 -26.03 -5.65 9.08
N MET A 15 -26.09 -6.53 8.07
CA MET A 15 -24.90 -7.12 7.44
C MET A 15 -24.38 -6.32 6.23
N ALA A 16 -25.10 -5.26 5.83
CA ALA A 16 -24.74 -4.42 4.68
C ALA A 16 -24.10 -3.08 5.07
N GLN A 17 -23.85 -2.83 6.36
CA GLN A 17 -23.03 -1.68 6.77
C GLN A 17 -21.57 -2.05 6.54
N ALA A 18 -20.92 -1.26 5.67
CA ALA A 18 -19.49 -1.29 5.38
C ALA A 18 -18.69 -1.59 6.64
N GLN A 19 -18.21 -2.83 6.74
CA GLN A 19 -17.31 -3.25 7.80
C GLN A 19 -15.92 -2.89 7.34
N ALA A 20 -15.22 -2.14 8.20
CA ALA A 20 -13.83 -1.81 7.98
C ALA A 20 -13.03 -3.06 7.64
N ALA A 21 -12.40 -3.00 6.48
CA ALA A 21 -11.79 -4.15 5.85
C ALA A 21 -10.28 -3.96 5.88
N THR A 22 -9.58 -4.73 6.71
CA THR A 22 -8.12 -4.74 6.67
C THR A 22 -7.67 -5.74 5.62
N LEU A 23 -6.90 -5.30 4.64
CA LEU A 23 -6.20 -6.18 3.71
C LEU A 23 -4.90 -6.66 4.34
N GLU A 24 -4.67 -7.97 4.37
CA GLU A 24 -3.37 -8.58 4.65
C GLU A 24 -2.78 -9.13 3.36
N LEU A 25 -1.63 -8.60 2.95
CA LEU A 25 -0.86 -9.07 1.81
C LEU A 25 0.43 -9.71 2.30
N VAL A 26 0.72 -10.90 1.78
CA VAL A 26 1.96 -11.63 2.02
C VAL A 26 2.63 -11.87 0.67
N ALA A 27 3.91 -11.55 0.59
CA ALA A 27 4.73 -11.71 -0.60
C ALA A 27 6.06 -12.40 -0.29
N ASP A 28 6.51 -13.21 -1.24
CA ASP A 28 7.86 -13.74 -1.29
C ASP A 28 8.79 -12.73 -1.96
N VAL A 29 9.87 -12.36 -1.27
CA VAL A 29 10.89 -11.45 -1.81
C VAL A 29 12.19 -12.21 -2.03
N ALA A 30 12.78 -12.00 -3.21
CA ALA A 30 14.15 -12.40 -3.53
C ALA A 30 15.00 -11.15 -3.72
N ALA A 31 15.67 -10.70 -2.66
CA ALA A 31 16.58 -9.57 -2.71
C ALA A 31 17.89 -9.99 -3.38
N ASN A 32 18.17 -9.40 -4.55
CA ASN A 32 19.23 -9.84 -5.45
C ASN A 32 20.35 -8.82 -5.59
N VAL A 33 20.08 -7.55 -5.28
CA VAL A 33 21.05 -6.47 -5.42
C VAL A 33 21.06 -5.63 -4.17
N TYR A 34 22.25 -5.30 -3.69
CA TYR A 34 22.48 -4.29 -2.67
C TYR A 34 23.41 -3.23 -3.25
N GLN A 35 23.01 -1.98 -3.15
CA GLN A 35 23.71 -0.84 -3.73
C GLN A 35 24.03 0.19 -2.66
N ALA A 36 25.22 0.76 -2.78
CA ALA A 36 25.64 1.95 -2.05
C ALA A 36 25.66 3.12 -3.04
N GLY A 37 24.96 4.18 -2.68
CA GLY A 37 24.81 5.41 -3.43
C GLY A 37 25.73 6.46 -2.87
N ARG A 38 26.46 7.14 -3.75
CA ARG A 38 27.27 8.31 -3.44
C ARG A 38 26.91 9.48 -4.33
N VAL A 39 27.16 10.69 -3.86
CA VAL A 39 26.90 11.90 -4.66
C VAL A 39 28.12 12.23 -5.50
N GLU A 40 27.96 12.21 -6.82
CA GLU A 40 28.95 12.67 -7.80
C GLU A 40 28.33 13.74 -8.70
N GLN A 41 28.98 14.92 -8.77
CA GLN A 41 28.53 16.03 -9.65
C GLN A 41 27.06 16.43 -9.47
N GLY A 42 26.53 16.32 -8.25
CA GLY A 42 25.13 16.65 -7.93
C GLY A 42 24.12 15.55 -8.28
N ALA A 43 24.56 14.40 -8.76
CA ALA A 43 23.74 13.21 -8.98
C ALA A 43 24.09 12.10 -7.97
N VAL A 44 23.10 11.29 -7.60
CA VAL A 44 23.35 10.08 -6.82
C VAL A 44 23.70 8.95 -7.79
N ILE A 45 24.90 8.38 -7.63
CA ILE A 45 25.38 7.24 -8.39
C ILE A 45 25.36 6.01 -7.47
N TYR A 46 24.71 4.94 -7.92
CA TYR A 46 24.59 3.69 -7.17
C TYR A 46 25.54 2.64 -7.73
N ASP A 47 26.41 2.11 -6.88
CA ASP A 47 27.26 0.97 -7.19
C ASP A 47 26.81 -0.27 -6.43
N SER A 48 26.84 -1.41 -7.12
CA SER A 48 26.54 -2.70 -6.47
C SER A 48 27.65 -3.04 -5.48
N VAL A 49 27.26 -3.40 -4.27
CA VAL A 49 28.19 -3.79 -3.21
C VAL A 49 28.72 -5.19 -3.52
N ALA A 50 30.03 -5.29 -3.73
CA ALA A 50 30.69 -6.56 -4.00
C ALA A 50 30.50 -7.55 -2.84
N GLY A 51 30.23 -8.82 -3.18
CA GLY A 51 30.05 -9.88 -2.20
C GLY A 51 28.67 -9.92 -1.54
N PHE A 52 27.70 -9.11 -2.00
CA PHE A 52 26.31 -9.27 -1.58
C PHE A 52 25.80 -10.69 -1.91
N VAL A 53 25.26 -11.36 -0.90
CA VAL A 53 24.64 -12.69 -1.03
C VAL A 53 23.13 -12.50 -1.10
N PRO A 54 22.45 -12.96 -2.17
CA PRO A 54 21.00 -12.86 -2.29
C PRO A 54 20.28 -13.44 -1.08
N GLN A 55 19.18 -12.79 -0.68
CA GLN A 55 18.38 -13.18 0.48
C GLN A 55 16.93 -13.42 0.07
N HIS A 56 16.32 -14.42 0.68
CA HIS A 56 14.89 -14.70 0.54
C HIS A 56 14.18 -14.47 1.86
N PHE A 57 13.06 -13.74 1.84
CA PHE A 57 12.27 -13.49 3.03
C PHE A 57 10.81 -13.22 2.68
N GLU A 58 9.96 -13.31 3.69
CA GLU A 58 8.56 -12.96 3.60
C GLU A 58 8.34 -11.47 3.91
N PHE A 59 7.66 -10.80 3.00
CA PHE A 59 7.19 -9.44 3.19
C PHE A 59 5.68 -9.44 3.44
N THR A 60 5.26 -8.98 4.62
CA THR A 60 3.86 -8.92 5.02
C THR A 60 3.48 -7.47 5.26
N VAL A 61 2.36 -7.04 4.69
CA VAL A 61 1.81 -5.69 4.87
C VAL A 61 0.32 -5.79 5.16
N ARG A 62 -0.15 -5.05 6.17
CA ARG A 62 -1.58 -4.81 6.38
C ARG A 62 -1.93 -3.38 6.03
N ILE A 63 -3.07 -3.22 5.38
CA ILE A 63 -3.59 -1.94 4.88
C ILE A 63 -5.05 -1.83 5.27
N ASP A 64 -5.43 -0.70 5.86
CA ASP A 64 -6.82 -0.33 6.02
C ASP A 64 -7.40 0.09 4.66
N LEU A 65 -8.47 -0.59 4.22
CA LEU A 65 -9.13 -0.31 2.96
C LEU A 65 -10.22 0.76 3.07
N ASP A 66 -10.50 1.23 4.29
CA ASP A 66 -11.49 2.26 4.53
C ASP A 66 -10.95 3.64 4.19
N HIS A 67 -11.89 4.51 3.78
CA HIS A 67 -11.65 5.93 3.57
C HIS A 67 -10.38 6.25 2.74
N PRO A 68 -10.19 5.62 1.55
CA PRO A 68 -9.06 5.97 0.70
C PRO A 68 -9.08 7.46 0.36
N PHE A 69 -7.90 8.07 0.32
CA PHE A 69 -7.74 9.35 -0.35
C PHE A 69 -7.79 9.10 -1.86
N THR A 70 -8.73 9.75 -2.54
CA THR A 70 -8.96 9.58 -3.98
C THR A 70 -8.79 10.89 -4.73
N GLU A 71 -8.09 10.85 -5.86
CA GLU A 71 -7.94 11.98 -6.77
C GLU A 71 -8.30 11.53 -8.19
N GLU A 72 -9.13 12.29 -8.89
CA GLU A 72 -9.55 12.01 -10.26
C GLU A 72 -9.45 13.28 -11.10
N GLY A 73 -8.91 13.17 -12.31
CA GLY A 73 -8.81 14.33 -13.21
C GLY A 73 -7.90 14.10 -14.41
N ALA A 74 -7.76 15.13 -15.24
CA ALA A 74 -6.72 15.15 -16.26
C ALA A 74 -5.36 15.36 -15.60
N LEU A 75 -4.32 14.66 -16.06
CA LEU A 75 -2.97 14.86 -15.57
C LEU A 75 -2.48 16.27 -15.93
N THR A 76 -2.11 17.07 -14.93
CA THR A 76 -1.57 18.43 -15.14
C THR A 76 -0.38 18.45 -16.10
N VAL A 77 0.45 17.41 -16.05
CA VAL A 77 1.64 17.25 -16.91
C VAL A 77 1.31 16.69 -18.30
N ASN A 78 0.14 16.07 -18.49
CA ASN A 78 -0.32 15.57 -19.77
C ASN A 78 -1.85 15.58 -19.84
N PRO A 79 -2.47 16.63 -20.38
CA PRO A 79 -3.93 16.76 -20.42
C PRO A 79 -4.61 15.76 -21.36
N LEU A 80 -3.83 15.02 -22.16
CA LEU A 80 -4.34 13.93 -23.00
C LEU A 80 -4.54 12.62 -22.23
N LEU A 81 -4.15 12.58 -20.95
CA LEU A 81 -4.36 11.44 -20.07
C LEU A 81 -5.32 11.82 -18.95
N ARG A 82 -6.29 10.95 -18.71
CA ARG A 82 -7.08 10.95 -17.49
C ARG A 82 -6.44 10.00 -16.48
N ASN A 83 -6.40 10.43 -15.24
CA ASN A 83 -5.86 9.69 -14.12
C ASN A 83 -6.89 9.56 -13.01
N ALA A 84 -6.85 8.43 -12.31
CA ALA A 84 -7.55 8.18 -11.08
C ALA A 84 -6.62 7.48 -10.10
N THR A 85 -6.50 8.01 -8.88
CA THR A 85 -5.65 7.45 -7.84
C THR A 85 -6.47 7.06 -6.62
N SER A 86 -6.06 5.98 -5.95
CA SER A 86 -6.51 5.62 -4.62
C SER A 86 -5.31 5.40 -3.72
N THR A 87 -5.36 6.02 -2.54
CA THR A 87 -4.28 5.97 -1.56
C THR A 87 -4.82 5.58 -0.20
N PHE A 88 -4.28 4.50 0.37
CA PHE A 88 -4.66 3.93 1.65
C PHE A 88 -3.49 4.13 2.63
N ILE A 89 -3.59 5.00 3.64
CA ILE A 89 -2.45 5.42 4.49
C ILE A 89 -2.73 5.32 6.01
N ASP A 90 -3.92 4.94 6.46
CA ASP A 90 -4.23 5.05 7.91
C ASP A 90 -3.70 3.90 8.80
N SER A 91 -2.73 3.14 8.29
CA SER A 91 -2.24 1.94 8.94
C SER A 91 -0.94 2.17 9.73
N PRO A 92 -0.83 1.66 10.97
CA PRO A 92 0.40 1.72 11.77
C PRO A 92 1.63 1.11 11.08
N ALA A 93 2.83 1.63 11.35
CA ALA A 93 4.09 1.11 10.78
C ALA A 93 4.36 -0.38 11.06
N ASN A 94 3.97 -0.86 12.24
CA ASN A 94 4.18 -2.24 12.67
C ASN A 94 3.28 -3.24 11.93
N TRP A 95 2.44 -2.77 11.01
CA TRP A 95 1.70 -3.59 10.07
C TRP A 95 2.53 -4.02 8.86
N VAL A 96 3.79 -3.57 8.76
CA VAL A 96 4.73 -4.00 7.72
C VAL A 96 5.87 -4.81 8.35
N SER A 97 6.11 -6.03 7.86
CA SER A 97 7.22 -6.86 8.32
C SER A 97 8.57 -6.22 8.02
N GLN A 98 9.55 -6.47 8.88
CA GLN A 98 10.92 -6.06 8.66
C GLN A 98 11.62 -7.04 7.72
N SER A 99 12.51 -6.52 6.87
CA SER A 99 13.42 -7.37 6.10
C SER A 99 14.67 -7.69 6.95
N PRO A 100 15.53 -8.61 6.48
CA PRO A 100 16.86 -8.83 7.05
C PRO A 100 17.76 -7.58 7.06
N PHE A 101 17.43 -6.54 6.29
CA PHE A 101 18.24 -5.33 6.12
C PHE A 101 17.75 -4.16 6.98
N SER A 102 16.49 -4.20 7.42
CA SER A 102 15.83 -3.05 8.02
C SER A 102 16.52 -2.55 9.29
N ALA A 103 17.04 -3.43 10.13
CA ALA A 103 17.76 -3.00 11.33
C ALA A 103 19.02 -2.19 11.00
N ALA A 104 19.80 -2.63 10.00
CA ALA A 104 21.01 -1.94 9.57
C ALA A 104 20.67 -0.60 8.90
N MET A 105 19.62 -0.56 8.06
CA MET A 105 19.20 0.67 7.39
C MET A 105 18.62 1.69 8.38
N MET A 106 17.76 1.27 9.30
CA MET A 106 17.17 2.16 10.31
C MET A 106 18.22 2.70 11.28
N ALA A 107 19.33 1.99 11.51
CA ALA A 107 20.44 2.49 12.33
C ALA A 107 21.18 3.68 11.70
N LEU A 108 20.99 3.95 10.41
CA LEU A 108 21.53 5.11 9.71
C LEU A 108 20.63 6.34 9.77
N LEU A 109 19.40 6.18 10.24
CA LEU A 109 18.40 7.25 10.25
C LEU A 109 18.52 8.11 11.51
N PRO A 110 18.09 9.39 11.44
CA PRO A 110 17.89 10.20 12.62
C PRO A 110 16.84 9.59 13.56
N ASP A 111 16.71 10.16 14.77
CA ASP A 111 15.68 9.76 15.72
C ASP A 111 14.29 9.73 15.04
N PRO A 112 13.56 8.60 15.06
CA PRO A 112 12.22 8.48 14.51
C PRO A 112 11.23 9.52 15.07
N ALA A 113 11.43 9.99 16.31
CA ALA A 113 10.60 11.03 16.90
C ALA A 113 10.72 12.39 16.18
N GLY A 114 11.79 12.60 15.41
CA GLY A 114 12.04 13.80 14.60
C GLY A 114 11.56 13.70 13.15
N ALA A 115 10.92 12.60 12.74
CA ALA A 115 10.40 12.44 11.39
C ALA A 115 9.24 13.42 11.15
N VAL A 116 9.23 14.09 9.99
CA VAL A 116 8.10 14.95 9.58
C VAL A 116 6.91 14.15 9.07
N THR A 117 7.16 12.89 8.68
CA THR A 117 6.10 11.93 8.38
C THR A 117 6.31 10.69 9.26
N PRO A 118 5.33 10.32 10.12
CA PRO A 118 5.43 9.09 10.89
C PRO A 118 5.38 7.88 9.94
N ALA A 119 6.03 6.77 10.31
CA ALA A 119 5.89 5.56 9.51
C ALA A 119 4.43 5.11 9.52
N ARG A 120 3.93 4.89 8.31
CA ARG A 120 2.62 4.32 8.06
C ARG A 120 2.77 3.21 7.04
N ALA A 121 1.98 2.16 7.17
CA ALA A 121 1.79 1.25 6.06
C ALA A 121 0.92 1.97 5.02
N PHE A 122 1.24 1.80 3.75
CA PHE A 122 0.47 2.40 2.68
C PHE A 122 0.27 1.45 1.51
N ALA A 123 -0.81 1.68 0.79
CA ALA A 123 -0.99 1.25 -0.58
C ALA A 123 -1.35 2.45 -1.45
N TYR A 124 -0.74 2.52 -2.61
CA TYR A 124 -1.03 3.50 -3.65
C TYR A 124 -1.36 2.75 -4.92
N ILE A 125 -2.40 3.19 -5.61
CA ILE A 125 -2.72 2.74 -6.96
C ILE A 125 -3.08 3.93 -7.83
N GLU A 126 -2.55 3.91 -9.04
CA GLU A 126 -2.74 4.89 -10.08
C GLU A 126 -3.26 4.18 -11.32
N GLN A 127 -4.29 4.75 -11.92
CA GLN A 127 -4.88 4.26 -13.15
C GLN A 127 -4.87 5.38 -14.17
N SER A 128 -4.36 5.13 -15.37
CA SER A 128 -4.36 6.12 -16.44
C SER A 128 -4.86 5.56 -17.75
N THR A 129 -5.53 6.42 -18.52
CA THR A 129 -6.03 6.11 -19.87
C THR A 129 -6.05 7.37 -20.74
N PRO A 130 -5.85 7.25 -22.07
CA PRO A 130 -6.01 8.37 -22.99
C PRO A 130 -7.42 8.97 -22.99
N VAL A 131 -7.50 10.29 -23.15
CA VAL A 131 -8.75 11.04 -23.37
C VAL A 131 -9.07 11.04 -24.85
N VAL A 132 -9.78 10.00 -25.31
CA VAL A 132 -10.20 9.81 -26.71
C VAL A 132 -11.65 9.33 -26.79
N ASP A 133 -12.33 9.65 -27.90
CA ASP A 133 -13.75 9.29 -28.10
C ASP A 133 -13.99 7.78 -28.16
N VAL A 134 -13.03 7.04 -28.73
CA VAL A 134 -13.08 5.57 -28.83
C VAL A 134 -11.83 5.02 -28.14
N PRO A 135 -11.94 4.42 -26.95
CA PRO A 135 -10.80 3.87 -26.24
C PRO A 135 -10.28 2.65 -27.01
N THR A 136 -8.99 2.66 -27.32
CA THR A 136 -8.29 1.55 -28.03
C THR A 136 -7.17 0.95 -27.20
N GLU A 137 -6.79 1.60 -26.11
CA GLU A 137 -5.70 1.21 -25.23
C GLU A 137 -6.27 0.72 -23.89
N PRO A 138 -5.64 -0.30 -23.28
CA PRO A 138 -6.02 -0.74 -21.93
C PRO A 138 -5.63 0.32 -20.89
N VAL A 139 -6.37 0.36 -19.78
CA VAL A 139 -5.99 1.20 -18.63
C VAL A 139 -4.64 0.76 -18.09
N HIS A 140 -3.70 1.69 -17.98
CA HIS A 140 -2.42 1.46 -17.34
C HIS A 140 -2.59 1.56 -15.83
N ILE A 141 -2.21 0.51 -15.11
CA ILE A 141 -2.30 0.45 -13.66
C ILE A 141 -0.88 0.39 -13.10
N LEU A 142 -0.54 1.33 -12.24
CA LEU A 142 0.69 1.36 -11.46
C LEU A 142 0.33 1.37 -9.98
N GLY A 143 1.14 0.78 -9.13
CA GLY A 143 0.92 0.90 -7.71
C GLY A 143 2.11 0.49 -6.88
N SER A 144 2.01 0.77 -5.59
CA SER A 144 3.01 0.47 -4.58
C SER A 144 2.32 0.02 -3.31
N VAL A 145 2.92 -0.92 -2.60
CA VAL A 145 2.61 -1.18 -1.18
C VAL A 145 3.88 -1.10 -0.35
N GLY A 146 3.79 -0.61 0.87
CA GLY A 146 4.97 -0.51 1.71
C GLY A 146 4.82 0.35 2.95
N THR A 147 5.94 0.87 3.42
CA THR A 147 6.03 1.88 4.47
C THR A 147 7.16 2.86 4.17
N GLY A 148 7.13 4.04 4.78
CA GLY A 148 8.23 4.98 4.71
C GLY A 148 8.15 6.07 5.77
N GLN A 149 9.27 6.76 5.96
CA GLN A 149 9.43 7.92 6.83
C GLN A 149 10.33 8.95 6.15
N VAL A 150 10.11 10.22 6.47
CA VAL A 150 10.89 11.34 5.96
C VAL A 150 11.29 12.25 7.11
N TRP A 151 12.54 12.71 7.10
CA TRP A 151 13.11 13.73 7.99
C TRP A 151 13.54 14.94 7.19
N LEU A 152 13.35 16.14 7.72
CA LEU A 152 13.91 17.37 7.16
C LEU A 152 15.23 17.70 7.88
N SER A 153 16.28 18.04 7.12
CA SER A 153 17.60 18.30 7.70
C SER A 153 17.69 19.57 8.55
N SER A 154 16.79 20.55 8.39
CA SER A 154 16.78 21.75 9.26
C SER A 154 15.40 22.38 9.51
N GLY A 155 14.31 21.66 9.22
CA GLY A 155 12.94 22.14 9.50
C GLY A 155 12.46 23.33 8.65
N ALA A 156 13.30 23.91 7.79
CA ALA A 156 12.91 24.97 6.86
C ALA A 156 12.55 24.39 5.47
N PRO A 157 11.53 24.94 4.77
CA PRO A 157 11.21 24.57 3.39
C PRO A 157 12.43 24.69 2.47
N GLY A 158 12.67 23.68 1.62
CA GLY A 158 13.79 23.67 0.66
C GLY A 158 15.09 23.06 1.16
N THR A 159 15.11 22.49 2.37
CA THR A 159 16.27 21.82 2.95
C THR A 159 16.28 20.34 2.61
N ALA A 160 17.47 19.72 2.58
CA ALA A 160 17.54 18.32 2.20
C ALA A 160 16.74 17.43 3.13
N SER A 161 16.09 16.43 2.57
CA SER A 161 15.36 15.45 3.35
C SER A 161 16.02 14.09 3.27
N VAL A 162 16.01 13.35 4.37
CA VAL A 162 16.39 11.93 4.39
C VAL A 162 15.10 11.16 4.41
N ALA A 163 14.99 10.09 3.63
CA ALA A 163 13.88 9.17 3.75
C ALA A 163 14.33 7.73 3.85
N TYR A 164 13.46 6.97 4.48
CA TYR A 164 13.47 5.53 4.47
C TYR A 164 12.19 5.04 3.82
N ARG A 165 12.30 4.09 2.89
CA ARG A 165 11.15 3.43 2.26
C ARG A 165 11.42 1.94 2.19
N ARG A 166 10.38 1.14 2.40
CA ARG A 166 10.41 -0.31 2.17
C ARG A 166 9.09 -0.74 1.56
N GLY A 167 9.14 -1.49 0.48
CA GLY A 167 7.93 -1.97 -0.16
C GLY A 167 8.20 -2.60 -1.51
N PHE A 168 7.16 -2.70 -2.31
CA PHE A 168 7.30 -3.08 -3.69
C PHE A 168 6.26 -2.40 -4.58
N ASP A 169 6.64 -2.22 -5.83
CA ASP A 169 5.80 -1.67 -6.87
C ASP A 169 5.18 -2.78 -7.73
N PHE A 170 4.06 -2.50 -8.38
CA PHE A 170 3.46 -3.39 -9.36
C PHE A 170 2.92 -2.58 -10.54
N SER A 171 2.84 -3.23 -11.69
CA SER A 171 2.24 -2.66 -12.89
C SER A 171 1.36 -3.69 -13.57
N ALA A 172 0.23 -3.26 -14.11
CA ALA A 172 -0.68 -4.11 -14.85
C ALA A 172 -1.36 -3.32 -15.97
N LEU A 173 -1.98 -4.07 -16.87
CA LEU A 173 -2.94 -3.55 -17.83
C LEU A 173 -4.34 -4.00 -17.39
N GLY A 174 -5.27 -3.05 -17.38
CA GLY A 174 -6.68 -3.27 -17.11
C GLY A 174 -7.48 -3.49 -18.39
N GLU A 175 -8.80 -3.43 -18.26
CA GLU A 175 -9.70 -3.45 -19.41
C GLU A 175 -9.64 -2.12 -20.19
N ILE A 176 -10.01 -2.18 -21.46
CA ILE A 176 -10.21 -0.98 -22.28
C ILE A 176 -11.52 -0.33 -21.83
N MET A 177 -11.47 0.94 -21.41
CA MET A 177 -12.67 1.68 -21.01
C MET A 177 -12.59 3.15 -21.42
N PRO A 178 -13.75 3.81 -21.62
CA PRO A 178 -13.81 5.24 -21.83
C PRO A 178 -13.19 6.03 -20.67
N SER A 179 -12.53 7.16 -20.97
CA SER A 179 -11.86 7.96 -19.94
C SER A 179 -12.83 8.50 -18.87
N ASP A 180 -14.08 8.76 -19.24
CA ASP A 180 -15.14 9.19 -18.32
C ASP A 180 -15.62 8.10 -17.36
N ALA A 181 -15.43 6.82 -17.70
CA ALA A 181 -15.68 5.68 -16.84
C ALA A 181 -14.52 5.35 -15.90
N LEU A 182 -13.36 6.01 -16.05
CA LEU A 182 -12.22 5.82 -15.17
C LEU A 182 -12.46 6.55 -13.84
N HIS A 183 -12.47 5.76 -12.77
CA HIS A 183 -12.66 6.21 -11.39
C HIS A 183 -11.64 5.54 -10.47
N ALA A 184 -11.41 6.17 -9.32
CA ALA A 184 -10.54 5.66 -8.27
C ALA A 184 -11.07 4.32 -7.73
N MET A 185 -10.19 3.36 -7.50
CA MET A 185 -10.58 2.07 -6.93
C MET A 185 -11.11 2.24 -5.50
N THR A 186 -12.27 1.67 -5.24
CA THR A 186 -12.73 1.36 -3.88
C THR A 186 -11.80 0.32 -3.23
N GLY A 187 -11.83 0.21 -1.90
CA GLY A 187 -11.09 -0.81 -1.16
C GLY A 187 -11.35 -2.25 -1.65
N GLY A 188 -12.61 -2.58 -1.94
CA GLY A 188 -12.99 -3.90 -2.47
C GLY A 188 -12.46 -4.17 -3.88
N GLN A 189 -12.46 -3.16 -4.76
CA GLN A 189 -11.86 -3.25 -6.09
C GLN A 189 -10.35 -3.43 -6.01
N PHE A 190 -9.68 -2.67 -5.13
CA PHE A 190 -8.24 -2.79 -4.90
C PHE A 190 -7.85 -4.18 -4.36
N ALA A 191 -8.59 -4.69 -3.38
CA ALA A 191 -8.38 -6.05 -2.86
C ALA A 191 -8.54 -7.12 -3.94
N SER A 192 -9.61 -7.02 -4.75
CA SER A 192 -9.85 -7.94 -5.86
C SER A 192 -8.75 -7.86 -6.92
N PHE A 193 -8.28 -6.65 -7.21
CA PHE A 193 -7.14 -6.43 -8.11
C PHE A 193 -5.90 -7.14 -7.58
N LEU A 194 -5.51 -6.94 -6.32
CA LEU A 194 -4.34 -7.60 -5.74
C LEU A 194 -4.49 -9.14 -5.69
N GLN A 195 -5.69 -9.64 -5.40
CA GLN A 195 -5.99 -11.07 -5.46
C GLN A 195 -5.75 -11.65 -6.86
N SER A 196 -6.08 -10.89 -7.92
CA SER A 196 -5.79 -11.31 -9.31
C SER A 196 -4.30 -11.40 -9.63
N LYS A 197 -3.44 -10.80 -8.81
CA LYS A 197 -1.97 -10.80 -8.95
C LYS A 197 -1.27 -11.87 -8.11
N VAL A 198 -2.00 -12.63 -7.30
CA VAL A 198 -1.44 -13.74 -6.52
C VAL A 198 -0.77 -14.75 -7.47
N GLY A 199 0.47 -15.13 -7.15
CA GLY A 199 1.30 -16.02 -7.95
C GLY A 199 2.05 -15.35 -9.12
N GLN A 200 1.80 -14.07 -9.41
CA GLN A 200 2.54 -13.34 -10.44
C GLN A 200 3.87 -12.83 -9.87
N ALA A 201 4.96 -13.11 -10.59
CA ALA A 201 6.29 -12.59 -10.26
C ALA A 201 6.48 -11.19 -10.87
N GLY A 202 6.87 -10.24 -10.03
CA GLY A 202 7.32 -8.91 -10.41
C GLY A 202 8.84 -8.83 -10.29
N PHE A 203 9.53 -8.72 -11.43
CA PHE A 203 10.98 -8.59 -11.46
C PHE A 203 11.44 -7.16 -11.12
N GLY A 204 12.43 -7.04 -10.24
CA GLY A 204 13.00 -5.75 -9.81
C GLY A 204 11.99 -4.82 -9.12
N ARG A 205 10.95 -5.40 -8.52
CA ARG A 205 9.82 -4.66 -7.95
C ARG A 205 9.97 -4.37 -6.47
N TYR A 206 10.76 -5.15 -5.75
CA TYR A 206 11.06 -4.87 -4.36
C TYR A 206 12.09 -3.75 -4.24
N GLU A 207 11.85 -2.84 -3.31
CA GLU A 207 12.83 -1.85 -2.89
C GLU A 207 12.78 -1.64 -1.38
N GLU A 208 13.96 -1.64 -0.77
CA GLU A 208 14.19 -1.03 0.53
C GLU A 208 15.35 -0.04 0.42
N SER A 209 15.13 1.19 0.83
CA SER A 209 16.15 2.22 0.69
C SER A 209 16.17 3.23 1.82
N VAL A 210 17.37 3.74 2.07
CA VAL A 210 17.64 4.97 2.81
C VAL A 210 18.34 5.92 1.85
N GLY A 211 17.84 7.13 1.70
CA GLY A 211 18.44 8.08 0.77
C GLY A 211 18.00 9.52 0.98
N LEU A 212 18.68 10.43 0.28
CA LEU A 212 18.38 11.86 0.29
C LEU A 212 17.33 12.18 -0.77
N LEU A 213 16.23 12.80 -0.35
CA LEU A 213 15.26 13.46 -1.24
C LEU A 213 15.61 14.95 -1.30
N TYR A 214 16.23 15.32 -2.42
CA TYR A 214 16.54 16.68 -2.86
C TYR A 214 17.54 17.46 -2.00
N ALA A 215 18.38 18.26 -2.64
CA ALA A 215 19.27 19.22 -1.99
C ALA A 215 19.13 20.55 -2.74
N GLY A 216 18.54 21.56 -2.09
CA GLY A 216 18.37 22.90 -2.64
C GLY A 216 19.70 23.65 -2.78
N GLY A 217 20.51 23.27 -3.78
CA GLY A 217 21.75 23.95 -4.17
C GLY A 217 22.95 23.75 -3.24
N GLU A 218 22.74 23.38 -1.98
CA GLU A 218 23.82 23.12 -1.02
C GLU A 218 24.17 21.63 -0.96
N PRO A 219 25.48 21.26 -0.99
CA PRO A 219 25.91 19.88 -0.89
C PRO A 219 25.61 19.36 0.51
N VAL A 220 24.58 18.51 0.63
CA VAL A 220 24.31 17.83 1.89
C VAL A 220 25.28 16.68 2.10
N ILE A 221 25.82 16.70 3.31
CA ILE A 221 26.89 15.89 3.86
C ILE A 221 26.53 14.40 3.79
N SER A 222 27.29 13.66 2.97
CA SER A 222 27.74 12.28 3.16
C SER A 222 26.83 11.27 3.88
N MET A 223 25.54 11.18 3.54
CA MET A 223 24.83 9.91 3.79
C MET A 223 24.98 9.06 2.54
N ASP A 224 25.66 7.92 2.70
CA ASP A 224 25.63 6.85 1.72
C ASP A 224 24.16 6.43 1.58
N ALA A 225 23.59 6.59 0.38
CA ALA A 225 22.26 6.08 0.12
C ALA A 225 22.37 4.56 0.04
N LEU A 226 21.56 3.81 0.77
CA LEU A 226 21.52 2.37 0.64
C LEU A 226 20.27 1.97 -0.08
N ARG A 227 20.39 0.99 -0.98
CA ARG A 227 19.24 0.43 -1.70
C ARG A 227 19.38 -1.07 -1.84
N VAL A 228 18.36 -1.80 -1.43
CA VAL A 228 18.19 -3.23 -1.72
C VAL A 228 17.10 -3.35 -2.77
N LEU A 229 17.38 -4.12 -3.82
CA LEU A 229 16.45 -4.41 -4.90
C LEU A 229 16.23 -5.91 -5.02
N GLY A 230 15.02 -6.27 -5.42
CA GLY A 230 14.66 -7.67 -5.56
C GLY A 230 13.43 -7.92 -6.39
N ASP A 231 13.17 -9.20 -6.60
CA ASP A 231 11.96 -9.70 -7.21
C ASP A 231 10.91 -9.99 -6.13
N VAL A 232 9.63 -9.89 -6.51
CA VAL A 232 8.50 -10.12 -5.61
C VAL A 232 7.53 -11.09 -6.24
N THR A 233 6.99 -12.03 -5.46
CA THR A 233 5.81 -12.81 -5.84
C THR A 233 4.76 -12.68 -4.76
N ILE A 234 3.56 -12.19 -5.11
CA ILE A 234 2.47 -12.10 -4.13
C ILE A 234 2.00 -13.53 -3.83
N ARG A 235 2.11 -13.95 -2.57
CA ARG A 235 1.75 -15.30 -2.13
C ARG A 235 0.28 -15.39 -1.73
N SER A 236 -0.21 -14.39 -1.01
CA SER A 236 -1.62 -14.34 -0.59
C SER A 236 -2.10 -12.92 -0.35
N VAL A 237 -3.40 -12.72 -0.59
CA VAL A 237 -4.12 -11.49 -0.30
C VAL A 237 -5.43 -11.87 0.38
N ALA A 238 -5.58 -11.50 1.64
CA ALA A 238 -6.76 -11.77 2.44
C ALA A 238 -7.40 -10.46 2.91
N VAL A 239 -8.73 -10.39 2.87
CA VAL A 239 -9.47 -9.32 3.53
C VAL A 239 -9.94 -9.87 4.87
N VAL A 240 -9.43 -9.29 5.95
CA VAL A 240 -9.68 -9.72 7.32
C VAL A 240 -10.69 -8.73 7.94
N PRO A 241 -11.85 -9.22 8.40
CA PRO A 241 -12.76 -8.41 9.19
C PRO A 241 -12.08 -7.91 10.47
N GLU A 242 -12.39 -6.69 10.90
CA GLU A 242 -11.88 -6.21 12.18
C GLU A 242 -12.25 -7.12 13.36
N PRO A 243 -11.44 -7.16 14.43
CA PRO A 243 -11.77 -7.88 15.67
C PRO A 243 -13.16 -7.54 16.24
N SER A 244 -13.58 -6.27 16.10
CA SER A 244 -14.90 -5.76 16.48
C SER A 244 -16.04 -6.49 15.76
N THR A 245 -15.83 -6.85 14.49
CA THR A 245 -16.77 -7.59 13.67
C THR A 245 -17.01 -9.00 14.21
N TYR A 246 -15.94 -9.72 14.57
CA TYR A 246 -16.08 -11.03 15.19
C TYR A 246 -16.84 -10.98 16.51
N LEU A 247 -16.62 -9.93 17.31
CA LEU A 247 -17.32 -9.71 18.56
C LEU A 247 -18.81 -9.45 18.31
N LEU A 248 -19.16 -8.60 17.36
CA LEU A 248 -20.54 -8.31 16.97
C LEU A 248 -21.26 -9.54 16.39
N MET A 249 -20.58 -10.31 15.53
CA MET A 249 -21.12 -11.58 15.02
C MET A 249 -21.36 -12.58 16.16
N GLY A 250 -20.41 -12.70 17.09
CA GLY A 250 -20.55 -13.54 18.28
C GLY A 250 -21.71 -13.12 19.19
N LEU A 251 -21.88 -11.81 19.44
CA LEU A 251 -22.99 -11.26 20.20
C LEU A 251 -24.33 -11.48 19.48
N GLY A 252 -24.38 -11.27 18.17
CA GLY A 252 -25.57 -11.50 17.36
C GLY A 252 -26.03 -12.95 17.42
N LEU A 253 -25.12 -13.90 17.25
CA LEU A 253 -25.42 -15.34 17.38
C LEU A 253 -25.89 -15.70 18.79
N SER A 254 -25.29 -15.12 19.82
CA SER A 254 -25.68 -15.32 21.22
C SER A 254 -27.11 -14.83 21.48
N LEU A 255 -27.48 -13.65 20.96
CA LEU A 255 -28.82 -13.09 21.08
C LEU A 255 -29.86 -13.96 20.34
N VAL A 256 -29.54 -14.44 19.13
CA VAL A 256 -30.43 -15.36 18.38
C VAL A 256 -30.66 -16.66 19.15
N ALA A 257 -29.62 -17.23 19.76
CA ALA A 257 -29.75 -18.42 20.59
C ALA A 257 -30.66 -18.19 21.81
N VAL A 258 -30.53 -17.05 22.49
CA VAL A 258 -31.40 -16.67 23.62
C VAL A 258 -32.86 -16.50 23.20
N VAL A 259 -33.12 -15.83 22.07
CA VAL A 259 -34.47 -15.64 21.53
C VAL A 259 -35.09 -16.97 21.14
N ARG A 260 -34.32 -17.87 20.52
CA ARG A 260 -34.78 -19.22 20.16
C ARG A 260 -35.14 -20.04 21.40
N ARG A 261 -34.30 -19.99 22.44
CA ARG A 261 -34.56 -20.70 23.70
C ARG A 261 -35.85 -20.22 24.36
N ARG A 262 -36.08 -18.90 24.42
CA ARG A 262 -37.33 -18.33 24.97
C ARG A 262 -38.58 -18.77 24.23
N LYS A 263 -38.50 -18.94 22.90
CA LYS A 263 -39.62 -19.43 22.07
C LYS A 263 -39.90 -20.93 22.18
N GLN A 264 -38.95 -21.71 22.70
CA GLN A 264 -39.15 -23.15 22.94
C GLN A 264 -39.72 -23.43 24.34
N THR A 265 -39.56 -22.49 25.27
CA THR A 265 -40.06 -22.59 26.65
C THR A 265 -41.41 -21.90 26.87
N ALA A 266 -41.95 -21.21 25.86
CA ALA A 266 -43.26 -20.57 25.86
C ALA A 266 -44.17 -21.27 24.86
#